data_AF-I3IBZ4-F1
#
_entry.id   AF-I3IBZ4-F1
#
_cell.length_a   1.000
_cell.length_b   1.000
_cell.length_c   1.000
_cell.angle_alpha   90.00
_cell.angle_beta   90.00
_cell.angle_gamma   90.00
#
_symmetry.space_group_name_H-M   'P 1'
#
loop_
_entity.id
_entity.type
_entity.pdbx_description
1 polymer ?
#
loop_
_entity_poly.entity_id
_entity_poly.type
_entity_poly.pdbx_seq_one_letter_code
_entity_poly.pdbx_strand_id
1 'polypeptide(L)'
;MIPKPLSHDEYTIGDSASWVKIEYESFIDPAKYLSFSKKDLEIEKSERTFINAISNAKRALHLQVETISKAFGFKSRKSKNNVNFHDHLEYCEKCGVLTPKILKSINKIRNAVEHDYYIPTEVETEEFIDIIELFLAATDKYVCQFPESLDIAVSSASKNNHPALDKISLEPYTGEIKLQLCIFEPSDEDLQSIESYKIYLEKNCLTIPSSNEEYFLWIKLLISKFREW
;
A
#
# COMPACT_ATOMS: atom_id res chain seq x y z
N MET A 1 14.61 20.84 -10.76
CA MET A 1 14.29 19.39 -10.85
C MET A 1 14.95 18.70 -9.67
N ILE A 2 14.17 18.04 -8.83
CA ILE A 2 14.68 17.24 -7.70
C ILE A 2 15.30 15.96 -8.30
N PRO A 3 16.51 15.55 -7.91
CA PRO A 3 17.05 14.28 -8.34
C PRO A 3 16.12 13.14 -7.87
N LYS A 4 15.78 12.25 -8.80
CA LYS A 4 14.98 11.06 -8.50
C LYS A 4 15.78 10.17 -7.54
N PRO A 5 15.13 9.51 -6.56
CA PRO A 5 15.83 8.59 -5.69
C PRO A 5 16.46 7.47 -6.52
N LEU A 6 17.80 7.44 -6.57
CA LEU A 6 18.60 6.40 -7.22
C LEU A 6 18.69 5.15 -6.33
N SER A 7 18.54 5.33 -5.01
CA SER A 7 18.54 4.25 -4.02
C SER A 7 17.72 4.61 -2.77
N HIS A 8 17.36 3.60 -1.96
CA HIS A 8 16.66 3.81 -0.68
C HIS A 8 17.51 4.54 0.36
N ASP A 9 18.83 4.61 0.18
CA ASP A 9 19.77 5.21 1.15
C ASP A 9 20.07 6.68 0.86
N GLU A 10 19.51 7.24 -0.21
CA GLU A 10 19.80 8.62 -0.64
C GLU A 10 19.25 9.68 0.33
N TYR A 11 18.19 9.34 1.07
CA TYR A 11 17.55 10.24 2.03
C TYR A 11 17.62 9.66 3.43
N THR A 12 18.13 10.46 4.36
CA THR A 12 18.14 10.11 5.79
C THR A 12 16.79 10.48 6.40
N ILE A 13 16.25 9.58 7.22
CA ILE A 13 15.00 9.80 7.96
C ILE A 13 15.17 11.02 8.87
N GLY A 14 14.22 11.95 8.81
CA GLY A 14 14.11 13.11 9.71
C GLY A 14 13.45 12.75 11.05
N ASP A 15 13.13 13.78 11.83
CA ASP A 15 12.70 13.59 13.22
C ASP A 15 11.27 13.06 13.38
N SER A 16 10.45 13.04 12.32
CA SER A 16 9.05 12.64 12.40
C SER A 16 8.55 11.79 11.24
N ALA A 17 7.66 10.86 11.58
CA ALA A 17 6.88 10.05 10.66
C ALA A 17 5.43 9.98 11.17
N SER A 18 4.45 10.05 10.27
CA SER A 18 3.03 9.93 10.58
C SER A 18 2.38 8.77 9.85
N TRP A 19 1.43 8.15 10.53
CA TRP A 19 0.60 7.07 10.01
C TRP A 19 -0.87 7.43 10.16
N VAL A 20 -1.68 6.92 9.25
CA VAL A 20 -3.13 6.98 9.33
C VAL A 20 -3.71 5.59 9.24
N LYS A 21 -4.81 5.34 9.96
CA LYS A 21 -5.59 4.12 9.80
C LYS A 21 -6.51 4.28 8.59
N ILE A 22 -6.46 3.34 7.66
CA ILE A 22 -7.43 3.25 6.56
C ILE A 22 -8.55 2.28 6.93
N GLU A 23 -9.77 2.58 6.49
CA GLU A 23 -10.95 1.78 6.76
C GLU A 23 -11.33 0.92 5.54
N TYR A 24 -11.90 -0.25 5.80
CA TYR A 24 -12.48 -1.09 4.76
C TYR A 24 -13.81 -0.50 4.28
N GLU A 25 -14.06 -0.51 2.96
CA GLU A 25 -15.35 -0.11 2.39
C GLU A 25 -16.49 -1.10 2.72
N SER A 26 -16.13 -2.32 3.13
CA SER A 26 -17.05 -3.40 3.47
C SER A 26 -17.41 -3.41 4.95
N PHE A 27 -18.64 -3.82 5.26
CA PHE A 27 -19.08 -4.08 6.64
C PHE A 27 -18.33 -5.25 7.30
N ILE A 28 -17.87 -6.20 6.50
CA ILE A 28 -17.09 -7.37 6.93
C ILE A 28 -15.65 -7.16 6.51
N ASP A 29 -14.72 -7.20 7.46
CA ASP A 29 -13.28 -7.10 7.21
C ASP A 29 -12.66 -8.44 6.76
N PRO A 30 -11.42 -8.42 6.25
CA PRO A 30 -10.71 -9.64 5.84
C PRO A 30 -10.53 -10.67 6.96
N ALA A 31 -10.23 -10.22 8.18
CA ALA A 31 -10.05 -11.11 9.33
C ALA A 31 -11.32 -11.89 9.65
N LYS A 32 -12.49 -11.28 9.47
CA LYS A 32 -13.79 -11.91 9.66
C LYS A 32 -14.05 -12.98 8.59
N TYR A 33 -13.76 -12.70 7.32
CA TYR A 33 -13.82 -13.73 6.28
C TYR A 33 -12.89 -14.90 6.55
N LEU A 34 -11.65 -14.63 6.98
CA LEU A 34 -10.70 -15.68 7.37
C LEU A 34 -11.24 -16.49 8.57
N SER A 35 -11.90 -15.86 9.53
CA SER A 35 -12.52 -16.56 10.66
C SER A 35 -13.64 -17.51 10.23
N PHE A 36 -14.43 -17.16 9.21
CA PHE A 36 -15.42 -18.09 8.64
C PHE A 36 -14.74 -19.28 7.98
N SER A 37 -13.66 -19.02 7.24
CA SER A 37 -12.87 -20.05 6.60
C SER A 37 -12.33 -21.09 7.58
N LYS A 38 -11.73 -20.63 8.69
CA LYS A 38 -11.23 -21.50 9.76
C LYS A 38 -12.34 -22.31 10.43
N LYS A 39 -13.49 -21.66 10.71
CA LYS A 39 -14.65 -22.34 11.30
C LYS A 39 -15.23 -23.43 10.41
N ASP A 40 -15.25 -23.22 9.10
CA ASP A 40 -15.71 -24.24 8.15
C ASP A 40 -14.85 -25.52 8.29
N LEU A 41 -13.54 -25.40 8.51
CA LEU A 41 -12.66 -26.55 8.78
C LEU A 41 -12.85 -27.20 10.15
N GLU A 42 -13.29 -26.44 11.16
CA GLU A 42 -13.48 -26.95 12.52
C GLU A 42 -14.78 -27.76 12.69
N ILE A 43 -15.83 -27.44 11.91
CA ILE A 43 -17.17 -28.04 12.08
C ILE A 43 -17.22 -29.46 11.55
N GLU A 44 -16.88 -29.64 10.27
CA GLU A 44 -16.99 -30.91 9.56
C GLU A 44 -15.97 -30.93 8.43
N LYS A 45 -15.35 -32.08 8.18
CA LYS A 45 -14.43 -32.26 7.05
C LYS A 45 -15.22 -32.87 5.90
N SER A 46 -15.71 -32.00 5.01
CA SER A 46 -16.53 -32.36 3.86
C SER A 46 -16.16 -31.50 2.66
N GLU A 47 -16.51 -31.97 1.47
CA GLU A 47 -16.34 -31.21 0.23
C GLU A 47 -16.97 -29.80 0.32
N ARG A 48 -18.15 -29.72 0.93
CA ARG A 48 -18.87 -28.44 1.14
C ARG A 48 -18.08 -27.49 2.02
N THR A 49 -17.55 -27.97 3.14
CA THR A 49 -16.80 -27.11 4.07
C THR A 49 -15.47 -26.69 3.48
N PHE A 50 -14.80 -27.55 2.70
CA PHE A 50 -13.59 -27.17 1.96
C PHE A 50 -13.84 -26.07 0.93
N ILE A 51 -14.88 -26.22 0.10
CA ILE A 51 -15.28 -25.20 -0.89
C ILE A 51 -15.62 -23.86 -0.21
N ASN A 52 -16.37 -23.90 0.90
CA ASN A 52 -16.72 -22.71 1.66
C ASN A 52 -15.50 -22.04 2.28
N ALA A 53 -14.61 -22.84 2.88
CA ALA A 53 -13.42 -22.35 3.55
C ALA A 53 -12.51 -21.61 2.56
N ILE A 54 -12.20 -22.25 1.42
CA ILE A 54 -11.48 -21.63 0.31
C ILE A 54 -12.16 -20.33 -0.15
N SER A 55 -13.48 -20.35 -0.37
CA SER A 55 -14.22 -19.19 -0.87
C SER A 55 -14.13 -18.01 0.09
N ASN A 56 -14.18 -18.27 1.40
CA ASN A 56 -14.05 -17.26 2.43
C ASN A 56 -12.62 -16.72 2.54
N ALA A 57 -11.60 -17.58 2.52
CA ALA A 57 -10.20 -17.16 2.49
C ALA A 57 -9.87 -16.31 1.26
N LYS A 58 -10.43 -16.64 0.08
CA LYS A 58 -10.32 -15.83 -1.13
C LYS A 58 -10.92 -14.44 -0.95
N ARG A 59 -12.12 -14.33 -0.35
CA ARG A 59 -12.74 -13.02 -0.07
C ARG A 59 -11.88 -12.16 0.85
N ALA A 60 -11.27 -12.77 1.86
CA ALA A 60 -10.33 -12.08 2.75
C ALA A 60 -9.15 -11.51 1.97
N LEU A 61 -8.48 -12.35 1.15
CA LEU A 61 -7.38 -11.93 0.29
C LEU A 61 -7.77 -10.79 -0.67
N HIS A 62 -8.89 -10.94 -1.38
CA HIS A 62 -9.37 -9.96 -2.35
C HIS A 62 -9.63 -8.60 -1.69
N LEU A 63 -10.37 -8.59 -0.59
CA LEU A 63 -10.71 -7.36 0.12
C LEU A 63 -9.46 -6.65 0.67
N GLN A 64 -8.50 -7.40 1.22
CA GLN A 64 -7.23 -6.85 1.70
C GLN A 64 -6.46 -6.15 0.58
N VAL A 65 -6.26 -6.83 -0.54
CA VAL A 65 -5.51 -6.33 -1.70
C VAL A 65 -6.21 -5.12 -2.33
N GLU A 66 -7.52 -5.18 -2.50
CA GLU A 66 -8.32 -4.09 -3.06
C GLU A 66 -8.24 -2.85 -2.16
N THR A 67 -8.36 -3.03 -0.85
CA THR A 67 -8.28 -1.92 0.13
C THR A 67 -6.91 -1.25 0.10
N ILE A 68 -5.84 -2.04 0.16
CA ILE A 68 -4.46 -1.51 0.13
C ILE A 68 -4.18 -0.80 -1.19
N SER A 69 -4.48 -1.43 -2.33
CA SER A 69 -4.23 -0.82 -3.64
C SER A 69 -5.02 0.48 -3.85
N LYS A 70 -6.29 0.53 -3.43
CA LYS A 70 -7.09 1.77 -3.45
C LYS A 70 -6.49 2.84 -2.55
N ALA A 71 -6.01 2.49 -1.35
CA ALA A 71 -5.36 3.45 -0.45
C ALA A 71 -4.09 4.05 -1.06
N PHE A 72 -3.30 3.24 -1.79
CA PHE A 72 -2.20 3.72 -2.64
C PHE A 72 -2.66 4.36 -3.97
N GLY A 73 -3.95 4.66 -4.11
CA GLY A 73 -4.49 5.43 -5.23
C GLY A 73 -4.61 4.68 -6.55
N PHE A 74 -4.77 3.36 -6.50
CA PHE A 74 -5.19 2.60 -7.67
C PHE A 74 -6.51 3.16 -8.22
N LYS A 75 -6.44 3.69 -9.44
CA LYS A 75 -7.60 4.15 -10.21
C LYS A 75 -7.70 3.27 -11.46
N SER A 76 -8.76 2.47 -11.55
CA SER A 76 -8.99 1.69 -12.76
C SER A 76 -9.21 2.60 -13.97
N ARG A 77 -8.43 2.38 -15.04
CA ARG A 77 -8.67 2.96 -16.38
C ARG A 77 -9.74 2.20 -17.16
N LYS A 78 -10.10 0.98 -16.72
CA LYS A 78 -11.17 0.16 -17.29
C LYS A 78 -12.51 0.57 -16.67
N SER A 79 -13.61 0.36 -17.38
CA SER A 79 -14.97 0.39 -16.81
C SER A 79 -15.01 -0.35 -15.47
N LYS A 80 -15.78 0.13 -14.49
CA LYS A 80 -15.92 -0.47 -13.14
C LYS A 80 -16.15 -1.99 -13.16
N ASN A 81 -16.67 -2.54 -14.26
CA ASN A 81 -16.98 -3.96 -14.41
C ASN A 81 -15.81 -4.84 -14.93
N ASN A 82 -14.66 -4.25 -15.27
CA ASN A 82 -13.53 -4.97 -15.91
C ASN A 82 -12.22 -4.92 -15.09
N VAL A 83 -12.27 -4.45 -13.85
CA VAL A 83 -11.13 -4.51 -12.93
C VAL A 83 -11.03 -5.93 -12.41
N ASN A 84 -9.95 -6.63 -12.72
CA ASN A 84 -9.72 -7.95 -12.17
C ASN A 84 -8.77 -7.85 -10.96
N PHE A 85 -8.84 -8.84 -10.07
CA PHE A 85 -7.98 -8.93 -8.89
C PHE A 85 -6.48 -8.87 -9.23
N HIS A 86 -6.11 -9.31 -10.44
CA HIS A 86 -4.73 -9.26 -10.92
C HIS A 86 -4.22 -7.81 -11.08
N ASP A 87 -5.04 -6.90 -11.61
CA ASP A 87 -4.68 -5.48 -11.74
C ASP A 87 -4.33 -4.86 -10.36
N HIS A 88 -5.06 -5.22 -9.31
CA HIS A 88 -4.78 -4.75 -7.94
C HIS A 88 -3.48 -5.35 -7.37
N LEU A 89 -3.25 -6.63 -7.61
CA LEU A 89 -2.02 -7.31 -7.19
C LEU A 89 -0.78 -6.70 -7.84
N GLU A 90 -0.82 -6.47 -9.16
CA GLU A 90 0.27 -5.83 -9.90
C GLU A 90 0.52 -4.41 -9.39
N TYR A 91 -0.53 -3.65 -9.07
CA TYR A 91 -0.37 -2.31 -8.52
C TYR A 91 0.30 -2.33 -7.15
N CYS A 92 -0.10 -3.24 -6.26
CA CYS A 92 0.57 -3.43 -4.96
C CYS A 92 2.05 -3.81 -5.11
N GLU A 93 2.41 -4.62 -6.12
CA GLU A 93 3.81 -4.90 -6.45
C GLU A 93 4.55 -3.66 -6.95
N LYS A 94 3.95 -2.86 -7.83
CA LYS A 94 4.54 -1.59 -8.27
C LYS A 94 4.78 -0.64 -7.10
N CYS A 95 3.89 -0.60 -6.12
CA CYS A 95 4.09 0.16 -4.88
C CYS A 95 5.18 -0.43 -3.97
N GLY A 96 5.59 -1.68 -4.14
CA GLY A 96 6.55 -2.35 -3.24
C GLY A 96 5.92 -2.89 -1.95
N VAL A 97 4.58 -2.96 -1.90
CA VAL A 97 3.82 -3.62 -0.83
C VAL A 97 4.06 -5.12 -0.88
N LEU A 98 4.00 -5.70 -2.08
CA LEU A 98 4.17 -7.12 -2.35
C LEU A 98 5.46 -7.39 -3.10
N THR A 99 6.06 -8.56 -2.82
CA THR A 99 7.20 -9.04 -3.62
C THR A 99 6.72 -9.96 -4.75
N PRO A 100 7.45 -10.05 -5.88
CA PRO A 100 7.12 -10.96 -6.97
C PRO A 100 6.96 -12.42 -6.51
N LYS A 101 7.70 -12.81 -5.46
CA LYS A 101 7.63 -14.16 -4.88
C LYS A 101 6.27 -14.44 -4.23
N ILE A 102 5.76 -13.51 -3.41
CA ILE A 102 4.45 -13.63 -2.76
C ILE A 102 3.35 -13.69 -3.83
N LEU A 103 3.44 -12.86 -4.87
CA LEU A 103 2.51 -12.88 -5.98
C LEU A 103 2.48 -14.22 -6.73
N LYS A 104 3.64 -14.82 -7.01
CA LYS A 104 3.72 -16.14 -7.63
C LYS A 104 3.06 -17.22 -6.76
N SER A 105 3.27 -17.18 -5.45
CA SER A 105 2.63 -18.12 -4.53
C SER A 105 1.10 -17.96 -4.53
N ILE A 106 0.59 -16.73 -4.43
CA ILE A 106 -0.84 -16.43 -4.46
C ILE A 106 -1.48 -16.88 -5.78
N ASN A 107 -0.86 -16.54 -6.92
CA ASN A 107 -1.38 -16.92 -8.25
C ASN A 107 -1.36 -18.43 -8.48
N LYS A 108 -0.32 -19.14 -8.03
CA LYS A 108 -0.24 -20.60 -8.17
C LYS A 108 -1.40 -21.28 -7.47
N ILE A 109 -1.71 -20.86 -6.24
CA ILE A 109 -2.74 -21.52 -5.43
C ILE A 109 -4.14 -21.11 -5.88
N ARG A 110 -4.34 -19.83 -6.21
CA ARG A 110 -5.59 -19.36 -6.81
C ARG A 110 -5.92 -20.15 -8.09
N ASN A 111 -4.93 -20.34 -8.95
CA ASN A 111 -5.14 -21.04 -10.21
C ASN A 111 -5.47 -22.53 -10.02
N ALA A 112 -4.82 -23.21 -9.07
CA ALA A 112 -5.14 -24.61 -8.76
C ALA A 112 -6.61 -24.74 -8.36
N VAL A 113 -7.05 -23.91 -7.41
CA VAL A 113 -8.42 -23.96 -6.86
C VAL A 113 -9.49 -23.51 -7.87
N GLU A 114 -9.22 -22.50 -8.71
CA GLU A 114 -10.25 -21.87 -9.56
C GLU A 114 -10.50 -22.57 -10.89
N HIS A 115 -9.50 -23.23 -11.47
CA HIS A 115 -9.55 -23.57 -12.90
C HIS A 115 -9.85 -25.02 -13.22
N ASP A 116 -9.79 -25.93 -12.24
CA ASP A 116 -9.94 -27.36 -12.51
C ASP A 116 -11.32 -27.93 -12.12
N TYR A 117 -12.22 -27.09 -11.59
CA TYR A 117 -13.56 -27.50 -11.08
C TYR A 117 -13.52 -28.73 -10.15
N TYR A 118 -12.36 -29.00 -9.56
CA TYR A 118 -12.16 -30.11 -8.64
C TYR A 118 -12.42 -29.65 -7.22
N ILE A 119 -12.68 -30.63 -6.36
CA ILE A 119 -12.94 -30.39 -4.95
C ILE A 119 -11.58 -30.45 -4.24
N PRO A 120 -11.16 -29.37 -3.56
CA PRO A 120 -9.88 -29.35 -2.86
C PRO A 120 -9.89 -30.36 -1.71
N THR A 121 -8.75 -30.96 -1.46
CA THR A 121 -8.52 -31.80 -0.29
C THR A 121 -8.46 -30.97 0.99
N GLU A 122 -8.56 -31.64 2.14
CA GLU A 122 -8.36 -31.02 3.45
C GLU A 122 -6.99 -30.31 3.52
N VAL A 123 -5.93 -30.99 3.10
CA VAL A 123 -4.55 -30.47 3.13
C VAL A 123 -4.42 -29.23 2.25
N GLU A 124 -4.91 -29.27 1.00
CA GLU A 124 -4.88 -28.10 0.10
C GLU A 124 -5.68 -26.91 0.66
N THR A 125 -6.78 -27.20 1.35
CA THR A 125 -7.61 -26.18 1.98
C THR A 125 -6.89 -25.52 3.15
N GLU A 126 -6.28 -26.32 4.03
CA GLU A 126 -5.48 -25.85 5.16
C GLU A 126 -4.28 -25.02 4.68
N GLU A 127 -3.52 -25.51 3.71
CA GLU A 127 -2.38 -24.79 3.13
C GLU A 127 -2.78 -23.43 2.54
N PHE A 128 -3.92 -23.35 1.85
CA PHE A 128 -4.40 -22.09 1.32
C PHE A 128 -4.73 -21.09 2.44
N ILE A 129 -5.43 -21.55 3.47
CA ILE A 129 -5.85 -20.72 4.60
C ILE A 129 -4.65 -20.17 5.36
N ASP A 130 -3.65 -21.01 5.63
CA ASP A 130 -2.41 -20.61 6.31
C ASP A 130 -1.68 -19.53 5.51
N ILE A 131 -1.64 -19.67 4.19
CA ILE A 131 -1.02 -18.67 3.31
C ILE A 131 -1.80 -17.36 3.32
N ILE A 132 -3.14 -17.41 3.31
CA ILE A 132 -3.96 -16.19 3.44
C ILE A 132 -3.77 -15.54 4.80
N GLU A 133 -3.71 -16.32 5.89
CA GLU A 133 -3.44 -15.79 7.22
C GLU A 133 -2.09 -15.08 7.29
N LEU A 134 -1.03 -15.72 6.80
CA LEU A 134 0.31 -15.11 6.73
C LEU A 134 0.30 -13.84 5.87
N PHE A 135 -0.45 -13.83 4.77
CA PHE A 135 -0.58 -12.66 3.92
C PHE A 135 -1.28 -11.50 4.63
N LEU A 136 -2.41 -11.75 5.30
CA LEU A 136 -3.12 -10.73 6.06
C LEU A 136 -2.20 -10.17 7.16
N ALA A 137 -1.56 -11.03 7.95
CA ALA A 137 -0.64 -10.62 8.99
C ALA A 137 0.53 -9.76 8.45
N ALA A 138 1.09 -10.13 7.30
CA ALA A 138 2.21 -9.39 6.69
C ALA A 138 1.80 -8.04 6.09
N THR A 139 0.52 -7.85 5.78
CA THR A 139 0.01 -6.65 5.08
C THR A 139 -0.89 -5.78 5.93
N ASP A 140 -1.31 -6.23 7.12
CA ASP A 140 -2.20 -5.50 8.03
C ASP A 140 -1.66 -4.12 8.41
N LYS A 141 -0.34 -3.98 8.50
CA LYS A 141 0.30 -2.68 8.76
C LYS A 141 -0.05 -1.62 7.72
N TYR A 142 -0.27 -1.98 6.45
CA TYR A 142 -0.67 -1.02 5.42
C TYR A 142 -2.15 -0.59 5.57
N VAL A 143 -2.89 -1.23 6.46
CA VAL A 143 -4.26 -0.86 6.84
C VAL A 143 -4.26 -0.08 8.15
N CYS A 144 -3.65 -0.64 9.19
CA CYS A 144 -3.66 -0.07 10.54
C CYS A 144 -2.70 1.13 10.70
N GLN A 145 -1.64 1.17 9.90
CA GLN A 145 -0.54 2.14 9.96
C GLN A 145 -0.12 2.51 8.53
N PHE A 146 -1.06 3.03 7.74
CA PHE A 146 -0.75 3.48 6.38
C PHE A 146 0.23 4.67 6.44
N PRO A 147 1.33 4.65 5.67
CA PRO A 147 2.34 5.71 5.71
C PRO A 147 1.77 7.00 5.11
N GLU A 148 1.58 8.02 5.96
CA GLU A 148 0.98 9.28 5.55
C GLU A 148 2.05 10.33 5.28
N SER A 149 3.02 10.51 6.17
CA SER A 149 4.08 11.48 5.93
C SER A 149 5.40 11.15 6.61
N LEU A 150 6.49 11.55 5.98
CA LEU A 150 7.86 11.33 6.46
C LEU A 150 8.64 12.63 6.26
N ASP A 151 9.19 13.15 7.36
CA ASP A 151 10.15 14.24 7.28
C ASP A 151 11.52 13.67 6.91
N ILE A 152 12.27 14.42 6.11
CA ILE A 152 13.59 14.05 5.61
C ILE A 152 14.61 14.91 6.33
N ALA A 153 15.62 14.27 6.91
CA ALA A 153 16.71 15.01 7.53
C ALA A 153 17.42 15.81 6.45
N VAL A 154 17.35 17.14 6.54
CA VAL A 154 18.12 18.03 5.70
C VAL A 154 19.58 17.86 6.08
N SER A 155 20.30 16.98 5.37
CA SER A 155 21.76 16.99 5.46
C SER A 155 22.20 18.40 5.05
N SER A 156 23.08 19.02 5.83
CA SER A 156 23.60 20.38 5.64
C SER A 156 24.40 20.60 4.34
N ALA A 157 24.19 19.73 3.35
CA ALA A 157 24.78 19.69 2.05
C ALA A 157 23.72 19.99 0.98
N SER A 158 23.25 21.24 0.94
CA SER A 158 22.92 21.93 -0.33
C SER A 158 24.20 22.00 -1.18
N LYS A 159 24.74 20.85 -1.61
CA LYS A 159 26.04 20.81 -2.25
C LYS A 159 25.98 21.28 -3.70
N ASN A 160 24.80 21.45 -4.31
CA ASN A 160 24.67 21.64 -5.76
C ASN A 160 23.50 22.54 -6.24
N ASN A 161 23.00 23.53 -5.49
CA ASN A 161 21.89 24.42 -5.94
C ASN A 161 20.56 23.69 -6.29
N HIS A 162 20.34 22.46 -5.81
CA HIS A 162 19.05 21.78 -5.96
C HIS A 162 18.18 22.03 -4.72
N PRO A 163 16.86 22.23 -4.88
CA PRO A 163 15.95 22.36 -3.75
C PRO A 163 16.04 21.10 -2.87
N ALA A 164 16.19 21.29 -1.56
CA ALA A 164 16.25 20.19 -0.61
C ALA A 164 14.84 19.61 -0.42
N LEU A 165 14.73 18.28 -0.38
CA LEU A 165 13.49 17.61 -0.01
C LEU A 165 13.34 17.67 1.51
N ASP A 166 12.25 18.27 1.97
CA ASP A 166 11.96 18.45 3.39
C ASP A 166 10.99 17.38 3.90
N LYS A 167 9.95 17.10 3.12
CA LYS A 167 8.90 16.16 3.52
C LYS A 167 8.31 15.41 2.34
N ILE A 168 7.97 14.16 2.57
CA ILE A 168 7.17 13.32 1.66
C ILE A 168 5.81 13.11 2.32
N SER A 169 4.72 13.29 1.57
CA SER A 169 3.37 12.99 2.07
C SER A 169 2.51 12.28 1.03
N LEU A 170 1.70 11.35 1.53
CA LEU A 170 0.81 10.48 0.78
C LEU A 170 -0.55 10.47 1.47
N GLU A 171 -1.51 11.15 0.87
CA GLU A 171 -2.89 11.11 1.35
C GLU A 171 -3.58 9.86 0.77
N PRO A 172 -4.19 8.99 1.60
CA PRO A 172 -4.85 7.79 1.12
C PRO A 172 -5.89 8.08 0.03
N TYR A 173 -6.03 7.15 -0.92
CA TYR A 173 -7.03 7.17 -2.00
C TYR A 173 -6.87 8.25 -3.08
N THR A 174 -6.00 9.23 -2.86
CA THR A 174 -5.77 10.31 -3.83
C THR A 174 -5.02 9.82 -5.07
N GLY A 175 -4.07 8.90 -4.87
CA GLY A 175 -3.09 8.52 -5.91
C GLY A 175 -2.15 9.65 -6.26
N GLU A 176 -1.84 10.49 -5.27
CA GLU A 176 -0.91 11.60 -5.41
C GLU A 176 0.09 11.55 -4.27
N ILE A 177 1.37 11.66 -4.59
CA ILE A 177 2.43 11.86 -3.60
C ILE A 177 2.91 13.31 -3.72
N LYS A 178 3.01 13.97 -2.57
CA LYS A 178 3.41 15.37 -2.45
C LYS A 178 4.81 15.44 -1.86
N LEU A 179 5.70 16.15 -2.53
CA LEU A 179 7.08 16.38 -2.13
C LEU A 179 7.23 17.84 -1.74
N GLN A 180 7.39 18.10 -0.46
CA GLN A 180 7.64 19.44 0.06
C GLN A 180 9.10 19.79 -0.08
N LEU A 181 9.37 20.94 -0.69
CA LEU A 181 10.72 21.41 -0.95
C LEU A 181 11.09 22.57 -0.02
N CYS A 182 12.30 22.51 0.50
CA CYS A 182 12.97 23.64 1.11
C CYS A 182 13.85 24.29 0.05
N ILE A 183 13.29 25.29 -0.64
CA ILE A 183 14.00 26.08 -1.66
C ILE A 183 14.60 27.34 -1.03
N PHE A 184 13.89 27.94 -0.08
CA PHE A 184 14.26 29.13 0.69
C PHE A 184 13.70 29.01 2.11
N GLU A 185 14.25 29.74 3.08
CA GLU A 185 13.57 29.92 4.37
C GLU A 185 12.29 30.75 4.16
N PRO A 186 11.18 30.43 4.84
CA PRO A 186 9.95 31.21 4.75
C PRO A 186 10.22 32.66 5.18
N SER A 187 9.73 33.62 4.41
CA SER A 187 9.87 35.04 4.73
C SER A 187 9.00 35.44 5.94
N ASP A 188 9.26 36.60 6.53
CA ASP A 188 8.40 37.14 7.58
C ASP A 188 6.94 37.25 7.12
N GLU A 189 6.69 37.56 5.84
CA GLU A 189 5.34 37.59 5.25
C GLU A 189 4.68 36.21 5.20
N ASP A 190 5.45 35.16 4.89
CA ASP A 190 4.96 33.78 4.89
C ASP A 190 4.58 33.32 6.31
N LEU A 191 5.26 33.85 7.33
CA LEU A 191 5.04 33.52 8.74
C LEU A 191 3.98 34.40 9.44
N GLN A 192 3.47 35.45 8.77
CA GLN A 192 2.50 36.38 9.35
C GLN A 192 1.14 35.74 9.69
N SER A 193 0.78 34.63 9.03
CA SER A 193 -0.46 33.92 9.31
C SER A 193 -0.39 32.45 8.89
N ILE A 194 -1.29 31.62 9.44
CA ILE A 194 -1.46 30.21 9.03
C ILE A 194 -1.75 30.12 7.53
N GLU A 195 -2.52 31.06 6.98
CA GLU A 195 -2.90 31.05 5.56
C GLU A 195 -1.72 31.41 4.66
N SER A 196 -0.95 32.43 5.03
CA SER A 196 0.30 32.79 4.33
C SER A 196 1.27 31.62 4.29
N TYR A 197 1.42 30.90 5.39
CA TYR A 197 2.33 29.76 5.48
C TYR A 197 1.84 28.57 4.63
N LYS A 198 0.53 28.32 4.57
CA LYS A 198 -0.03 27.31 3.65
C LYS A 198 0.25 27.64 2.19
N ILE A 199 0.07 28.90 1.80
CA ILE A 199 0.39 29.37 0.44
C ILE A 199 1.88 29.15 0.13
N TYR A 200 2.76 29.43 1.10
CA TYR A 200 4.18 29.13 0.98
C TYR A 200 4.44 27.64 0.76
N LEU A 201 3.82 26.75 1.55
CA LEU A 201 3.97 25.31 1.40
C LEU A 201 3.49 24.83 0.01
N GLU A 202 2.31 25.27 -0.41
CA GLU A 202 1.73 24.92 -1.72
C GLU A 202 2.61 25.36 -2.89
N LYS A 203 3.18 26.56 -2.84
CA LYS A 203 4.13 27.06 -3.86
C LYS A 203 5.39 26.21 -3.96
N ASN A 204 5.80 25.60 -2.85
CA ASN A 204 7.02 24.79 -2.76
C ASN A 204 6.73 23.28 -2.72
N CYS A 205 5.52 22.87 -3.14
CA CYS A 205 5.11 21.48 -3.19
C CYS A 205 5.09 20.94 -4.62
N LEU A 206 5.73 19.79 -4.86
CA LEU A 206 5.60 19.04 -6.10
C LEU A 206 4.63 17.88 -5.91
N THR A 207 3.54 17.87 -6.67
CA THR A 207 2.56 16.78 -6.69
C THR A 207 2.83 15.83 -7.85
N ILE A 208 3.02 14.54 -7.55
CA ILE A 208 3.25 13.49 -8.55
C ILE A 208 2.06 12.52 -8.51
N PRO A 209 1.27 12.40 -9.59
CA PRO A 209 0.13 11.49 -9.65
C PRO A 209 0.57 10.05 -9.96
N SER A 210 -0.26 9.06 -9.58
CA SER A 210 -0.04 7.62 -9.83
C SER A 210 -0.07 7.22 -11.31
N SER A 211 -0.46 8.14 -12.20
CA SER A 211 -0.30 7.99 -13.64
C SER A 211 1.13 8.18 -14.13
N ASN A 212 2.01 8.77 -13.31
CA ASN A 212 3.44 8.96 -13.58
C ASN A 212 4.24 7.83 -12.91
N GLU A 213 5.11 7.15 -13.66
CA GLU A 213 5.95 6.05 -13.14
C GLU A 213 6.85 6.49 -11.97
N GLU A 214 7.20 7.78 -11.89
CA GLU A 214 7.97 8.32 -10.77
C GLU A 214 7.24 8.21 -9.42
N TYR A 215 5.90 8.19 -9.43
CA TYR A 215 5.09 7.95 -8.24
C TYR A 215 5.56 6.69 -7.49
N PHE A 216 5.76 5.59 -8.21
CA PHE A 216 6.13 4.30 -7.61
C PHE A 216 7.55 4.30 -7.03
N LEU A 217 8.44 5.15 -7.53
CA LEU A 217 9.78 5.31 -6.96
C LEU A 217 9.70 5.96 -5.57
N TRP A 218 8.92 7.03 -5.46
CA TRP A 218 8.72 7.74 -4.19
C TRP A 218 7.93 6.90 -3.17
N ILE A 219 6.93 6.11 -3.62
CA ILE A 219 6.22 5.19 -2.74
C ILE A 219 7.16 4.11 -2.18
N LYS A 220 8.02 3.53 -3.01
CA LYS A 220 9.01 2.53 -2.54
C LYS A 220 9.98 3.12 -1.53
N LEU A 221 10.47 4.33 -1.78
CA LEU A 221 11.29 5.07 -0.81
C LEU A 221 10.56 5.26 0.51
N LEU A 222 9.34 5.81 0.46
CA LEU A 222 8.50 6.03 1.64
C LEU A 222 8.31 4.73 2.45
N ILE A 223 7.82 3.67 1.80
CA ILE A 223 7.60 2.36 2.44
C ILE A 223 8.91 1.79 3.00
N SER A 224 10.04 1.95 2.31
CA SER A 224 11.34 1.45 2.80
C SER A 224 11.72 2.09 4.13
N LYS A 225 11.53 3.40 4.26
CA LYS A 225 11.85 4.15 5.48
C LYS A 225 10.91 3.84 6.63
N PHE A 226 9.62 3.67 6.35
CA PHE A 226 8.65 3.19 7.34
C PHE A 226 8.88 1.75 7.82
N ARG A 227 9.76 0.97 7.18
CA ARG A 227 10.20 -0.34 7.70
C ARG A 227 11.37 -0.25 8.67
N GLU A 228 12.07 0.89 8.71
CA GLU A 228 13.23 1.15 9.56
C GLU A 228 12.83 1.74 10.94
N TRP A 229 11.61 2.28 11.06
CA TRP A 229 10.97 2.74 12.31
C TRP A 229 10.29 1.59 13.06
#